data_AF-F0V357-F1
#
_entry.id   AF-F0V357-F1
#
_cell.length_a   1.000
_cell.length_b   1.000
_cell.length_c   1.000
_cell.angle_alpha   90.00
_cell.angle_beta   90.00
_cell.angle_gamma   90.00
#
_symmetry.space_group_name_H-M   'P 1'
#
loop_
_entity.id
_entity.type
_entity.pdbx_description
1 polymer ?
#
loop_
_entity_poly.entity_id
_entity_poly.type
_entity_poly.pdbx_seq_one_letter_code
_entity_poly.pdbx_strand_id
1 'polypeptide(L)'
;MGKELIPKSIVEGVFKEVQKNFQTKVIENESSSNLKQVKQDLTEFNSDFSEAVRFVYKWKKKKESENTETLSRPSRSKRIVEEEKTGQLSLGQRKALFNFYKEFCQIKGKQGKYTDKLQKTQEGLQWDEETESISRSEFIEALEKIGWSTGDRVTFGKYLNIKEGEEDPFSKLLDSEFLKKIRNKVSDLEDFIKKFKDRINNPRTGILAWNPRLTKYAGGSLGVFEGELEKMEDEMSNRIAQKLMSNLPIPEEFKSSI
;
A
#
# COMPACT_ATOMS: atom_id res chain seq x y z
N MET A 1 -7.10 -73.22 -18.89
CA MET A 1 -7.53 -71.86 -18.52
C MET A 1 -6.52 -71.30 -17.52
N GLY A 2 -5.50 -70.60 -18.01
CA GLY A 2 -4.52 -69.95 -17.15
C GLY A 2 -5.15 -68.73 -16.52
N LYS A 3 -5.27 -68.71 -15.19
CA LYS A 3 -5.53 -67.46 -14.47
C LYS A 3 -4.22 -66.66 -14.52
N GLU A 4 -4.15 -65.69 -15.42
CA GLU A 4 -3.10 -64.67 -15.38
C GLU A 4 -3.23 -63.93 -14.04
N LEU A 5 -2.36 -64.30 -13.11
CA LEU A 5 -2.19 -63.58 -11.86
C LEU A 5 -1.58 -62.23 -12.20
N ILE A 6 -2.40 -61.19 -12.21
CA ILE A 6 -1.93 -59.81 -12.27
C ILE A 6 -0.87 -59.65 -11.16
N PRO A 7 0.39 -59.32 -11.48
CA PRO A 7 1.44 -59.16 -10.49
C PRO A 7 1.02 -58.14 -9.44
N LYS A 8 1.19 -58.46 -8.16
CA LYS A 8 0.88 -57.54 -7.04
C LYS A 8 1.55 -56.16 -7.21
N SER A 9 2.73 -56.11 -7.83
CA SER A 9 3.44 -54.86 -8.16
C SER A 9 2.70 -53.95 -9.14
N ILE A 10 1.92 -54.51 -10.09
CA ILE A 10 1.10 -53.74 -11.02
C ILE A 10 -0.12 -53.16 -10.30
N VAL A 11 -0.75 -53.95 -9.43
CA VAL A 11 -1.90 -53.49 -8.60
C VAL A 11 -1.46 -52.39 -7.64
N GLU A 12 -0.30 -52.53 -7.00
CA GLU A 12 0.28 -51.52 -6.12
C GLU A 12 0.68 -50.24 -6.89
N GLY A 13 1.19 -50.38 -8.11
CA GLY A 13 1.50 -49.24 -8.99
C GLY A 13 0.25 -48.45 -9.37
N VAL A 14 -0.79 -49.13 -9.82
CA VAL A 14 -2.09 -48.52 -10.17
C VAL A 14 -2.74 -47.86 -8.94
N PHE A 15 -2.69 -48.51 -7.78
CA PHE A 15 -3.24 -47.94 -6.55
C PHE A 15 -2.52 -46.65 -6.14
N LYS A 16 -1.18 -46.63 -6.19
CA LYS A 16 -0.39 -45.41 -5.93
C LYS A 16 -0.75 -44.29 -6.90
N GLU A 17 -0.97 -44.60 -8.18
CA GLU A 17 -1.31 -43.61 -9.20
C GLU A 17 -2.74 -43.07 -9.04
N VAL A 18 -3.70 -43.93 -8.67
CA VAL A 18 -5.07 -43.51 -8.30
C VAL A 18 -5.06 -42.61 -7.07
N GLN A 19 -4.26 -42.95 -6.06
CA GLN A 19 -4.12 -42.15 -4.85
C GLN A 19 -3.51 -40.77 -5.13
N LYS A 20 -2.47 -40.70 -5.97
CA LYS A 20 -1.91 -39.44 -6.46
C LYS A 20 -2.97 -38.60 -7.18
N ASN A 21 -3.72 -39.20 -8.11
CA ASN A 21 -4.79 -38.50 -8.83
C ASN A 21 -5.89 -37.98 -7.91
N PHE A 22 -6.28 -38.75 -6.90
CA PHE A 22 -7.26 -38.31 -5.91
C PHE A 22 -6.75 -37.11 -5.12
N GLN A 23 -5.52 -37.17 -4.60
CA GLN A 23 -4.92 -36.08 -3.83
C GLN A 23 -4.74 -34.81 -4.67
N THR A 24 -4.32 -34.93 -5.94
CA THR A 24 -4.24 -33.79 -6.88
C THR A 24 -5.60 -33.13 -7.09
N LYS A 25 -6.68 -33.91 -7.25
CA LYS A 25 -8.04 -33.36 -7.39
C LYS A 25 -8.53 -32.64 -6.13
N VAL A 26 -8.17 -33.13 -4.94
CA VAL A 26 -8.48 -32.45 -3.68
C VAL A 26 -7.82 -31.07 -3.65
N ILE A 27 -6.53 -30.98 -4.01
CA ILE A 27 -5.80 -29.70 -4.10
C ILE A 27 -6.42 -28.75 -5.14
N GLU A 28 -6.82 -29.27 -6.30
CA GLU A 28 -7.50 -28.49 -7.35
C GLU A 28 -8.84 -27.92 -6.86
N ASN A 29 -9.64 -28.72 -6.17
CA ASN A 29 -10.91 -28.28 -5.59
C ASN A 29 -10.72 -27.24 -4.48
N GLU A 30 -9.74 -27.44 -3.58
CA GLU A 30 -9.41 -26.48 -2.52
C GLU A 30 -8.94 -25.13 -3.10
N SER A 31 -8.05 -25.16 -4.09
CA SER A 31 -7.50 -23.95 -4.70
C SER A 31 -8.57 -23.18 -5.48
N SER A 32 -9.41 -23.88 -6.25
CA SER A 32 -10.49 -23.26 -7.02
C SER A 32 -11.58 -22.66 -6.11
N SER A 33 -11.94 -23.34 -5.01
CA SER A 33 -12.91 -22.83 -4.04
C SER A 33 -12.39 -21.58 -3.32
N ASN A 34 -11.12 -21.61 -2.86
CA ASN A 34 -10.48 -20.43 -2.27
C ASN A 34 -10.45 -19.23 -3.22
N LEU A 35 -10.12 -19.44 -4.50
CA LEU A 35 -10.10 -18.36 -5.49
C LEU A 35 -11.50 -17.77 -5.74
N LYS A 36 -12.54 -18.60 -5.73
CA LYS A 36 -13.93 -18.12 -5.87
C LYS A 36 -14.34 -17.26 -4.68
N GLN A 37 -14.01 -17.68 -3.47
CA GLN A 37 -14.32 -16.93 -2.26
C GLN A 37 -13.61 -15.57 -2.23
N VAL A 38 -12.30 -15.54 -2.51
CA VAL A 38 -11.53 -14.28 -2.56
C VAL A 38 -12.09 -13.33 -3.63
N LYS A 39 -12.48 -13.84 -4.80
CA LYS A 39 -13.13 -13.01 -5.83
C LYS A 39 -14.43 -12.39 -5.33
N GLN A 40 -15.24 -13.17 -4.61
CA GLN A 40 -16.50 -12.71 -4.05
C GLN A 40 -16.28 -11.61 -3.01
N ASP A 41 -15.31 -11.79 -2.11
CA ASP A 41 -14.97 -10.82 -1.05
C ASP A 41 -14.42 -9.50 -1.63
N LEU A 42 -13.72 -9.56 -2.76
CA LEU A 42 -13.16 -8.38 -3.43
C LEU A 42 -14.15 -7.64 -4.34
N THR A 43 -15.31 -8.23 -4.65
CA THR A 43 -16.24 -7.65 -5.63
C THR A 43 -16.72 -6.26 -5.25
N GLU A 44 -16.98 -6.02 -3.96
CA GLU A 44 -17.44 -4.73 -3.44
C GLU A 44 -16.37 -3.63 -3.53
N PHE A 45 -15.09 -4.00 -3.62
CA PHE A 45 -13.95 -3.08 -3.68
C PHE A 45 -13.51 -2.75 -5.12
N ASN A 46 -14.09 -3.39 -6.15
CA ASN A 46 -13.62 -3.26 -7.53
C ASN A 46 -13.63 -1.82 -8.07
N SER A 47 -14.70 -1.06 -7.79
CA SER A 47 -14.84 0.33 -8.27
C SER A 47 -13.76 1.21 -7.65
N ASP A 48 -13.70 1.21 -6.32
CA ASP A 48 -12.72 1.98 -5.55
C ASP A 48 -11.28 1.57 -5.87
N PHE A 49 -11.02 0.29 -6.13
CA PHE A 49 -9.71 -0.19 -6.57
C PHE A 49 -9.35 0.36 -7.95
N SER A 50 -10.27 0.32 -8.91
CA SER A 50 -10.05 0.87 -10.25
C SER A 50 -9.73 2.37 -10.21
N GLU A 51 -10.46 3.12 -9.39
CA GLU A 51 -10.19 4.53 -9.17
C GLU A 51 -8.83 4.77 -8.51
N ALA A 52 -8.48 3.98 -7.50
CA ALA A 52 -7.19 4.05 -6.83
C ALA A 52 -6.04 3.84 -7.81
N VAL A 53 -6.17 2.83 -8.68
CA VAL A 53 -5.19 2.53 -9.72
C VAL A 53 -5.03 3.71 -10.67
N ARG A 54 -6.14 4.24 -11.21
CA ARG A 54 -6.12 5.41 -12.10
C ARG A 54 -5.50 6.63 -11.44
N PHE A 55 -5.83 6.88 -10.18
CA PHE A 55 -5.30 7.99 -9.40
C PHE A 55 -3.77 7.91 -9.30
N VAL A 56 -3.24 6.78 -8.86
CA VAL A 56 -1.79 6.59 -8.68
C VAL A 56 -1.04 6.67 -10.01
N TYR A 57 -1.59 6.14 -11.10
CA TYR A 57 -0.98 6.28 -12.43
C TYR A 57 -0.94 7.74 -12.90
N LYS A 58 -2.02 8.50 -12.73
CA LYS A 58 -2.05 9.94 -13.06
C LYS A 58 -1.02 10.70 -12.23
N TRP A 59 -0.97 10.45 -10.91
CA TRP A 59 -0.01 11.07 -10.01
C TRP A 59 1.45 10.74 -10.40
N LYS A 60 1.72 9.48 -10.73
CA LYS A 60 3.06 9.03 -11.17
C LYS A 60 3.49 9.73 -12.46
N LYS A 61 2.62 9.78 -13.48
CA LYS A 61 2.90 10.49 -14.74
C LYS A 61 3.19 11.98 -14.51
N LYS A 62 2.42 12.63 -13.63
CA LYS A 62 2.64 14.04 -13.26
C LYS A 62 4.01 14.26 -12.61
N LYS A 63 4.39 13.41 -11.66
CA LYS A 63 5.71 13.46 -11.01
C LYS A 63 6.86 13.21 -11.99
N GLU A 64 6.68 12.31 -12.96
CA GLU A 64 7.67 12.07 -14.01
C GLU A 64 7.85 13.30 -14.90
N SER A 65 6.77 13.95 -15.34
CA SER A 65 6.83 15.18 -16.16
C SER A 65 7.46 16.38 -15.42
N GLU A 66 7.18 16.53 -14.12
CA GLU A 66 7.75 17.61 -13.30
C GLU A 66 9.28 17.48 -13.20
N ASN A 67 9.79 16.25 -13.09
CA ASN A 67 11.23 15.99 -13.04
C ASN A 67 11.94 16.27 -14.38
N THR A 68 11.28 16.05 -15.52
CA THR A 68 11.85 16.34 -16.85
C THR A 68 11.81 17.84 -17.20
N GLU A 69 10.78 18.58 -16.81
CA GLU A 69 10.65 20.01 -17.12
C GLU A 69 11.60 20.91 -16.31
N THR A 70 12.06 20.47 -15.13
CA THR A 70 13.00 21.24 -14.30
C THR A 70 14.38 21.50 -14.92
N LEU A 71 14.75 20.82 -16.01
CA LEU A 71 16.05 21.00 -16.67
C LEU A 71 16.10 22.14 -17.69
N SER A 72 14.96 22.76 -18.04
CA SER A 72 14.88 23.66 -19.21
C SER A 72 14.02 24.90 -18.98
N ARG A 73 14.38 25.80 -18.05
CA ARG A 73 14.06 27.26 -18.18
C ARG A 73 14.61 28.09 -17.01
N PRO A 74 15.48 29.09 -17.27
CA PRO A 74 15.65 30.22 -16.37
C PRO A 74 14.53 31.22 -16.66
N SER A 75 13.52 31.32 -15.79
CA SER A 75 12.48 32.34 -15.94
C SER A 75 12.27 33.11 -14.65
N ARG A 76 12.79 34.35 -14.65
CA ARG A 76 12.34 35.44 -13.78
C ARG A 76 10.84 35.62 -14.02
N SER A 77 10.06 35.75 -12.94
CA SER A 77 8.58 35.81 -12.91
C SER A 77 7.89 34.44 -13.08
N LYS A 78 7.97 33.58 -12.05
CA LYS A 78 6.93 32.59 -11.79
C LYS A 78 5.80 33.27 -11.03
N ARG A 79 4.68 33.60 -11.70
CA ARG A 79 3.39 33.46 -11.03
C ARG A 79 3.35 32.02 -10.55
N ILE A 80 3.20 31.83 -9.24
CA ILE A 80 2.93 30.51 -8.66
C ILE A 80 1.61 30.08 -9.30
N VAL A 81 1.70 29.32 -10.38
CA VAL A 81 0.57 28.52 -10.85
C VAL A 81 0.27 27.63 -9.67
N GLU A 82 -0.92 27.74 -9.10
CA GLU A 82 -1.39 26.82 -8.08
C GLU A 82 -1.22 25.41 -8.67
N GLU A 83 -0.17 24.71 -8.23
CA GLU A 83 -0.05 23.28 -8.51
C GLU A 83 -1.35 22.68 -8.04
N GLU A 84 -2.14 22.13 -8.97
CA GLU A 84 -3.34 21.36 -8.63
C GLU A 84 -2.95 20.40 -7.50
N LYS A 85 -3.58 20.60 -6.33
CA LYS A 85 -3.41 19.72 -5.18
C LYS A 85 -3.82 18.33 -5.61
N THR A 86 -2.85 17.51 -6.03
CA THR A 86 -3.05 16.07 -6.08
C THR A 86 -3.04 15.60 -4.63
N GLY A 87 -4.23 15.47 -4.04
CA GLY A 87 -4.37 14.95 -2.69
C GLY A 87 -3.89 13.50 -2.57
N GLN A 88 -4.15 12.88 -1.45
CA GLN A 88 -4.05 11.43 -1.27
C GLN A 88 -5.28 10.69 -1.84
N LEU A 89 -5.17 9.36 -1.96
CA LEU A 89 -6.31 8.47 -2.13
C LEU A 89 -7.39 8.67 -1.06
N SER A 90 -8.66 8.52 -1.44
CA SER A 90 -9.79 8.50 -0.50
C SER A 90 -9.73 7.29 0.44
N LEU A 91 -10.46 7.33 1.55
CA LEU A 91 -10.56 6.18 2.47
C LEU A 91 -11.06 4.91 1.76
N GLY A 92 -12.09 5.02 0.91
CA GLY A 92 -12.61 3.89 0.12
C GLY A 92 -11.54 3.30 -0.79
N GLN A 93 -10.84 4.16 -1.54
CA GLN A 93 -9.75 3.77 -2.42
C GLN A 93 -8.58 3.11 -1.67
N ARG A 94 -8.18 3.66 -0.50
CA ARG A 94 -7.15 3.05 0.35
C ARG A 94 -7.57 1.70 0.90
N LYS A 95 -8.81 1.59 1.38
CA LYS A 95 -9.38 0.34 1.91
C LYS A 95 -9.45 -0.73 0.83
N ALA A 96 -9.88 -0.37 -0.37
CA ALA A 96 -9.87 -1.26 -1.52
C ALA A 96 -8.45 -1.74 -1.84
N LEU A 97 -7.49 -0.82 -2.01
CA LEU A 97 -6.08 -1.17 -2.29
C LEU A 97 -5.49 -2.10 -1.22
N PHE A 98 -5.80 -1.84 0.06
CA PHE A 98 -5.37 -2.69 1.18
C PHE A 98 -5.98 -4.09 1.12
N ASN A 99 -7.29 -4.21 0.89
CA ASN A 99 -7.96 -5.51 0.81
C ASN A 99 -7.46 -6.34 -0.37
N PHE A 100 -7.32 -5.73 -1.55
CA PHE A 100 -6.73 -6.41 -2.72
C PHE A 100 -5.30 -6.89 -2.44
N TYR A 101 -4.48 -6.06 -1.80
CA TYR A 101 -3.11 -6.44 -1.44
C TYR A 101 -3.07 -7.55 -0.40
N LYS A 102 -3.88 -7.45 0.65
CA LYS A 102 -3.99 -8.46 1.70
C LYS A 102 -4.42 -9.80 1.14
N GLU A 103 -5.44 -9.82 0.29
CA GLU A 103 -5.91 -11.04 -0.37
C GLU A 103 -4.88 -11.59 -1.37
N PHE A 104 -4.16 -10.73 -2.09
CA PHE A 104 -3.07 -11.16 -2.96
C PHE A 104 -1.93 -11.85 -2.18
N CYS A 105 -1.51 -11.28 -1.04
CA CYS A 105 -0.52 -11.90 -0.17
C CYS A 105 -1.00 -13.26 0.36
N GLN A 106 -2.28 -13.36 0.73
CA GLN A 106 -2.89 -14.63 1.16
C GLN A 106 -2.89 -15.68 0.03
N ILE A 107 -3.32 -15.29 -1.18
CA ILE A 107 -3.31 -16.18 -2.34
C ILE A 107 -1.90 -16.66 -2.64
N LYS A 108 -0.89 -15.77 -2.64
CA LYS A 108 0.51 -16.17 -2.86
C LYS A 108 1.01 -17.14 -1.80
N GLY A 109 0.69 -16.90 -0.53
CA GLY A 109 1.02 -17.83 0.56
C GLY A 109 0.37 -19.20 0.35
N LYS A 110 -0.93 -19.23 0.01
CA LYS A 110 -1.66 -20.47 -0.30
C LYS A 110 -1.11 -21.17 -1.55
N GLN A 111 -0.69 -20.43 -2.57
CA GLN A 111 -0.08 -20.97 -3.79
C GLN A 111 1.18 -21.77 -3.47
N GLY A 112 2.10 -21.22 -2.66
CA GLY A 112 3.29 -21.95 -2.23
C GLY A 112 2.93 -23.27 -1.54
N LYS A 113 1.94 -23.23 -0.63
CA LYS A 113 1.44 -24.46 0.04
C LYS A 113 0.87 -25.48 -0.95
N TYR A 114 0.09 -25.05 -1.94
CA TYR A 114 -0.43 -25.97 -2.96
C TYR A 114 0.69 -26.58 -3.80
N THR A 115 1.71 -25.80 -4.14
CA THR A 115 2.90 -26.31 -4.84
C THR A 115 3.64 -27.35 -3.99
N ASP A 116 3.85 -27.09 -2.70
CA ASP A 116 4.49 -28.03 -1.78
C ASP A 116 3.67 -29.31 -1.60
N LYS A 117 2.34 -29.19 -1.45
CA LYS A 117 1.42 -30.34 -1.38
C LYS A 117 1.48 -31.19 -2.65
N LEU A 118 1.51 -30.55 -3.83
CA LEU A 118 1.63 -31.26 -5.11
C LEU A 118 2.98 -31.97 -5.23
N GLN A 119 4.07 -31.35 -4.80
CA GLN A 119 5.39 -31.97 -4.81
C GLN A 119 5.46 -33.19 -3.88
N LYS A 120 4.98 -33.07 -2.64
CA LYS A 120 4.89 -34.20 -1.69
C LYS A 120 4.02 -35.33 -2.24
N THR A 121 2.89 -34.99 -2.86
CA THR A 121 2.00 -35.96 -3.52
C THR A 121 2.72 -36.69 -4.68
N GLN A 122 3.50 -35.97 -5.49
CA GLN A 122 4.29 -36.55 -6.58
C GLN A 122 5.37 -37.51 -6.05
N GLU A 123 6.00 -37.17 -4.93
CA GLU A 123 7.00 -37.99 -4.22
C GLU A 123 6.38 -39.16 -3.43
N GLY A 124 5.04 -39.20 -3.29
CA GLY A 124 4.33 -40.26 -2.55
C GLY A 124 4.36 -40.09 -1.03
N LEU A 125 4.68 -38.89 -0.55
CA LEU A 125 4.67 -38.53 0.86
C LEU A 125 3.27 -38.09 1.29
N GLN A 126 2.79 -38.59 2.43
CA GLN A 126 1.61 -38.03 3.09
C GLN A 126 1.95 -36.66 3.67
N TRP A 127 0.99 -35.75 3.63
CA TRP A 127 1.07 -34.44 4.23
C TRP A 127 -0.05 -34.30 5.26
N ASP A 128 0.31 -33.87 6.46
CA ASP A 128 -0.67 -33.57 7.51
C ASP A 128 -1.36 -32.23 7.23
N GLU A 129 -2.63 -32.14 7.57
CA GLU A 129 -3.40 -30.89 7.59
C GLU A 129 -2.95 -30.03 8.78
N GLU A 130 -1.73 -29.50 8.73
CA GLU A 130 -1.35 -28.48 9.69
C GLU A 130 -2.16 -27.20 9.45
N THR A 131 -2.97 -26.85 10.45
CA THR A 131 -3.73 -25.61 10.52
C THR A 131 -2.76 -24.48 10.88
N GLU A 132 -1.98 -24.03 9.90
CA GLU A 132 -0.93 -23.05 10.17
C GLU A 132 -1.25 -21.63 9.74
N SER A 133 -0.93 -20.74 10.68
CA SER A 133 -1.18 -19.32 10.69
C SER A 133 -0.68 -18.63 9.43
N ILE A 134 -1.56 -17.80 8.88
CA ILE A 134 -1.26 -16.89 7.79
C ILE A 134 -0.09 -16.01 8.24
N SER A 135 1.10 -16.14 7.63
CA SER A 135 2.21 -15.22 7.92
C SER A 135 1.74 -13.81 7.55
N ARG A 136 1.42 -12.99 8.56
CA ARG A 136 1.14 -11.58 8.35
C ARG A 136 2.41 -10.96 7.78
N SER A 137 2.34 -10.36 6.60
CA SER A 137 3.49 -9.65 6.08
C SER A 137 3.72 -8.41 6.95
N GLU A 138 4.98 -8.13 7.31
CA GLU A 138 5.36 -6.91 8.05
C GLU A 138 4.82 -5.64 7.37
N PHE A 139 4.62 -5.71 6.04
CA PHE A 139 4.02 -4.66 5.24
C PHE A 139 2.55 -4.42 5.56
N ILE A 140 1.74 -5.48 5.72
CA ILE A 140 0.32 -5.37 6.10
C ILE A 140 0.22 -4.79 7.52
N GLU A 141 1.04 -5.27 8.45
CA GLU A 141 1.05 -4.76 9.83
C GLU A 141 1.45 -3.29 9.89
N ALA A 142 2.42 -2.87 9.07
CA ALA A 142 2.80 -1.47 8.96
C ALA A 142 1.64 -0.59 8.43
N LEU A 143 0.89 -1.05 7.42
CA LEU A 143 -0.30 -0.34 6.90
C LEU A 143 -1.40 -0.22 7.98
N GLU A 144 -1.62 -1.26 8.77
CA GLU A 144 -2.56 -1.25 9.89
C GLU A 144 -2.10 -0.24 10.98
N LYS A 145 -0.81 -0.24 11.34
CA LYS A 145 -0.23 0.66 12.35
C LYS A 145 -0.33 2.16 11.99
N ILE A 146 -0.30 2.50 10.70
CA ILE A 146 -0.47 3.89 10.23
C ILE A 146 -1.92 4.27 9.96
N GLY A 147 -2.88 3.35 10.18
CA GLY A 147 -4.29 3.61 9.95
C GLY A 147 -4.67 3.74 8.47
N TRP A 148 -3.98 3.05 7.57
CA TRP A 148 -4.17 3.17 6.13
C TRP A 148 -5.64 3.00 5.67
N SER A 149 -6.33 2.02 6.23
CA SER A 149 -7.71 1.64 5.87
C SER A 149 -8.78 2.16 6.84
N THR A 150 -8.39 2.94 7.85
CA THR A 150 -9.28 3.39 8.94
C THR A 150 -9.27 4.89 9.17
N GLY A 151 -8.13 5.56 8.95
CA GLY A 151 -8.03 7.01 9.09
C GLY A 151 -8.53 7.75 7.86
N ASP A 152 -9.06 8.96 8.03
CA ASP A 152 -9.47 9.84 6.93
C ASP A 152 -8.26 10.32 6.11
N ARG A 153 -7.11 10.50 6.77
CA ARG A 153 -5.85 10.93 6.16
C ARG A 153 -4.67 10.19 6.76
N VAL A 154 -3.70 9.88 5.90
CA VAL A 154 -2.44 9.27 6.31
C VAL A 154 -1.45 10.41 6.57
N THR A 155 -1.11 10.58 7.84
CA THR A 155 -0.17 11.59 8.34
C THR A 155 0.98 10.91 9.07
N PHE A 156 2.06 11.64 9.36
CA PHE A 156 3.11 11.10 10.22
C PHE A 156 2.60 10.87 11.66
N GLY A 157 1.76 11.78 12.15
CA GLY A 157 1.17 11.72 13.49
C GLY A 157 2.22 11.46 14.57
N LYS A 158 1.99 10.43 15.39
CA LYS A 158 2.94 10.04 16.46
C LYS A 158 4.28 9.51 15.93
N TYR A 159 4.38 9.13 14.66
CA TYR A 159 5.60 8.59 14.04
C TYR A 159 6.47 9.67 13.39
N LEU A 160 6.15 10.95 13.60
CA LEU A 160 7.04 12.05 13.21
C LEU A 160 8.31 12.06 14.08
N ASN A 161 8.12 11.94 15.40
CA ASN A 161 9.16 12.00 16.42
C ASN A 161 9.30 10.64 17.10
N ILE A 162 9.92 9.69 16.40
CA ILE A 162 10.13 8.32 16.89
C ILE A 162 11.28 8.31 17.88
N LYS A 163 11.06 7.72 19.06
CA LYS A 163 12.12 7.57 20.06
C LYS A 163 13.08 6.47 19.66
N GLU A 164 14.31 6.56 20.16
CA GLU A 164 15.30 5.50 19.97
C GLU A 164 14.77 4.16 20.52
N GLY A 165 14.73 3.14 19.67
CA GLY A 165 14.19 1.81 20.00
C GLY A 165 12.71 1.59 19.66
N GLU A 166 11.96 2.61 19.23
CA GLU A 166 10.58 2.43 18.75
C GLU A 166 10.53 1.97 17.29
N GLU A 167 9.59 1.07 16.98
CA GLU A 167 9.41 0.55 15.63
C GLU A 167 8.73 1.59 14.73
N ASP A 168 9.38 1.90 13.61
CA ASP A 168 8.86 2.83 12.60
C ASP A 168 8.10 2.08 11.50
N PRO A 169 6.75 2.13 11.46
CA PRO A 169 5.98 1.44 10.42
C PRO A 169 6.27 2.02 9.02
N PHE A 170 6.60 3.31 8.90
CA PHE A 170 6.91 3.91 7.60
C PHE A 170 8.21 3.37 7.00
N SER A 171 9.14 2.87 7.81
CA SER A 171 10.39 2.26 7.34
C SER A 171 10.17 1.00 6.49
N LYS A 172 9.05 0.28 6.71
CA LYS A 172 8.64 -0.87 5.89
C LYS A 172 7.94 -0.42 4.60
N LEU A 173 7.24 0.71 4.65
CA LEU A 173 6.38 1.20 3.59
C LEU A 173 7.08 2.10 2.57
N LEU A 174 8.19 2.75 2.94
CA LEU A 174 8.87 3.75 2.12
C LEU A 174 10.37 3.49 2.02
N ASP A 175 11.00 4.07 1.01
CA ASP A 175 12.46 4.04 0.87
C ASP A 175 13.12 4.88 1.97
N SER A 176 14.19 4.37 2.56
CA SER A 176 14.85 4.98 3.73
C SER A 176 15.31 6.42 3.48
N GLU A 177 15.90 6.69 2.32
CA GLU A 177 16.35 8.04 1.92
C GLU A 177 15.18 9.01 1.78
N PHE A 178 14.10 8.56 1.12
CA PHE A 178 12.89 9.37 0.95
C PHE A 178 12.25 9.66 2.31
N LEU A 179 12.08 8.63 3.14
CA LEU A 179 11.48 8.74 4.47
C LEU A 179 12.23 9.72 5.35
N LYS A 180 13.56 9.63 5.42
CA LYS A 180 14.39 10.56 6.19
C LYS A 180 14.23 12.00 5.68
N LYS A 181 14.25 12.19 4.36
CA LYS A 181 14.12 13.51 3.73
C LYS A 181 12.76 14.14 4.03
N ILE A 182 11.67 13.40 3.83
CA ILE A 182 10.32 13.95 4.00
C ILE A 182 10.01 14.18 5.49
N ARG A 183 10.45 13.27 6.38
CA ARG A 183 10.28 13.41 7.83
C ARG A 183 10.96 14.66 8.39
N ASN A 184 12.21 14.92 7.98
CA ASN A 184 12.92 16.13 8.39
C ASN A 184 12.19 17.39 7.93
N LYS A 185 11.74 17.43 6.67
CA LYS A 185 11.00 18.58 6.13
C LYS A 185 9.68 18.83 6.87
N VAL A 186 8.93 17.76 7.15
CA VAL A 186 7.68 17.83 7.91
C VAL A 186 7.95 18.35 9.32
N SER A 187 8.97 17.82 10.01
CA SER A 187 9.37 18.28 11.35
C SER A 187 9.75 19.77 11.36
N ASP A 188 10.59 20.19 10.42
CA ASP A 188 11.04 21.59 10.32
C ASP A 188 9.85 22.53 10.06
N LEU A 189 8.92 22.10 9.21
CA LEU A 189 7.74 22.89 8.83
C LEU A 189 6.70 22.94 9.97
N GLU A 190 6.45 21.84 10.68
CA GLU A 190 5.58 21.82 11.86
C GLU A 190 6.12 22.75 12.96
N ASP A 191 7.43 22.70 13.23
CA ASP A 191 8.08 23.59 14.19
C ASP A 191 7.98 25.06 13.76
N PHE A 192 8.14 25.33 12.46
CA PHE A 192 7.98 26.66 11.91
C PHE A 192 6.54 27.16 12.05
N ILE A 193 5.54 26.34 11.67
CA ILE A 193 4.11 26.65 11.79
C ILE A 193 3.76 26.93 13.26
N LYS A 194 4.26 26.11 14.18
CA LYS A 194 4.04 26.30 15.63
C LYS A 194 4.62 27.62 16.13
N LYS A 195 5.89 27.90 15.82
CA LYS A 195 6.54 29.19 16.18
C LYS A 195 5.81 30.39 15.55
N PHE A 196 5.29 30.22 14.33
CA PHE A 196 4.54 31.25 13.64
C PHE A 196 3.18 31.52 14.31
N LYS A 197 2.43 30.47 14.64
CA LYS A 197 1.18 30.56 15.44
C LYS A 197 1.42 31.23 16.79
N ASP A 198 2.46 30.83 17.51
CA ASP A 198 2.82 31.41 18.81
C ASP A 198 3.12 32.91 18.69
N ARG A 199 3.83 33.35 17.63
CA ARG A 199 4.14 34.77 17.41
C ARG A 199 2.92 35.61 17.04
N ILE A 200 1.94 35.04 16.34
CA ILE A 200 0.68 35.73 15.98
C ILE A 200 -0.23 35.85 17.20
N ASN A 201 -0.32 34.79 18.00
CA ASN A 201 -1.28 34.69 19.09
C ASN A 201 -0.75 35.23 20.43
N ASN A 202 0.54 35.55 20.55
CA ASN A 202 1.10 36.08 21.79
C ASN A 202 0.86 37.60 21.94
N PRO A 203 0.02 38.03 22.89
CA PRO A 203 -0.34 39.44 23.07
C PRO A 203 0.81 40.29 23.65
N ARG A 204 1.88 39.67 24.19
CA ARG A 204 3.03 40.37 24.78
C ARG A 204 4.16 40.65 23.79
N THR A 205 4.21 39.96 22.64
CA THR A 205 5.32 40.06 21.67
C THR A 205 4.87 40.40 20.24
N GLY A 206 3.56 40.44 19.96
CA GLY A 206 3.04 40.58 18.61
C GLY A 206 2.71 42.02 18.20
N ILE A 207 3.56 42.64 17.36
CA ILE A 207 3.21 43.84 16.55
C ILE A 207 1.95 43.57 15.69
N LEU A 208 1.69 42.28 15.38
CA LEU A 208 0.57 41.81 14.57
C LEU A 208 -0.76 41.77 15.33
N ALA A 209 -0.77 41.55 16.64
CA ALA A 209 -2.01 41.42 17.44
C ALA A 209 -2.82 42.72 17.52
N TRP A 210 -2.18 43.86 17.25
CA TRP A 210 -2.77 45.20 17.33
C TRP A 210 -3.26 45.73 15.97
N ASN A 211 -3.02 44.99 14.87
CA ASN A 211 -3.44 45.41 13.52
C ASN A 211 -4.25 44.31 12.81
N PRO A 212 -5.59 44.47 12.69
CA PRO A 212 -6.49 43.50 12.06
C PRO A 212 -6.16 43.16 10.59
N ARG A 213 -5.45 44.05 9.87
CA ARG A 213 -5.03 43.77 8.50
C ARG A 213 -3.86 42.80 8.48
N LEU A 214 -2.91 42.96 9.39
CA LEU A 214 -1.73 42.11 9.48
C LEU A 214 -2.08 40.70 9.98
N THR A 215 -3.07 40.56 10.87
CA THR A 215 -3.60 39.24 11.26
C THR A 215 -4.25 38.51 10.09
N LYS A 216 -4.97 39.21 9.20
CA LYS A 216 -5.56 38.62 7.98
C LYS A 216 -4.48 38.12 7.00
N TYR A 217 -3.43 38.90 6.77
CA TYR A 217 -2.30 38.47 5.93
C TYR A 217 -1.55 37.28 6.55
N ALA A 218 -1.34 37.30 7.87
CA ALA A 218 -0.69 36.21 8.58
C ALA A 218 -1.51 34.91 8.54
N GLY A 219 -2.84 34.99 8.63
CA GLY A 219 -3.74 33.85 8.43
C GLY A 219 -3.66 33.26 7.01
N GLY A 220 -3.56 34.12 6.00
CA GLY A 220 -3.32 33.67 4.61
C GLY A 220 -2.00 32.93 4.45
N SER A 221 -0.91 33.45 5.04
CA SER A 221 0.39 32.77 5.03
C SER A 221 0.37 31.45 5.80
N LEU A 222 -0.33 31.39 6.94
CA LEU A 222 -0.47 30.16 7.71
C LEU A 222 -1.14 29.05 6.89
N GLY A 223 -2.21 29.38 6.16
CA GLY A 223 -2.88 28.42 5.29
C GLY A 223 -2.01 27.90 4.14
N VAL A 224 -1.03 28.70 3.68
CA VAL A 224 -0.04 28.25 2.69
C VAL A 224 0.91 27.21 3.30
N PHE A 225 1.43 27.47 4.50
CA PHE A 225 2.34 26.53 5.18
C PHE A 225 1.63 25.23 5.57
N GLU A 226 0.41 25.32 6.10
CA GLU A 226 -0.42 24.14 6.39
C GLU A 226 -0.74 23.36 5.11
N GLY A 227 -1.02 24.05 4.00
CA GLY A 227 -1.20 23.41 2.70
C GLY A 227 0.07 22.76 2.14
N GLU A 228 1.25 23.28 2.45
CA GLU A 228 2.54 22.68 2.06
C GLU A 228 2.85 21.43 2.90
N LEU A 229 2.55 21.48 4.21
CA LEU A 229 2.61 20.32 5.10
C LEU A 229 1.70 19.20 4.57
N GLU A 230 0.44 19.54 4.26
CA GLU A 230 -0.51 18.61 3.64
C GLU A 230 0.07 17.96 2.38
N LYS A 231 0.62 18.76 1.45
CA LYS A 231 1.21 18.24 0.20
C LYS A 231 2.34 17.24 0.46
N MET A 232 3.17 17.46 1.47
CA MET A 232 4.25 16.53 1.82
C MET A 232 3.72 15.18 2.30
N GLU A 233 2.67 15.20 3.14
CA GLU A 233 2.00 13.99 3.61
C GLU A 233 1.21 13.27 2.50
N ASP A 234 0.60 14.02 1.58
CA ASP A 234 -0.05 13.46 0.39
C ASP A 234 0.97 12.76 -0.51
N GLU A 235 2.15 13.37 -0.74
CA GLU A 235 3.23 12.73 -1.49
C GLU A 235 3.69 11.43 -0.82
N MET A 236 3.83 11.44 0.50
CA MET A 236 4.15 10.25 1.28
C MET A 236 3.10 9.15 1.08
N SER A 237 1.82 9.46 1.28
CA SER A 237 0.70 8.52 1.08
C SER A 237 0.67 7.95 -0.35
N ASN A 238 0.88 8.79 -1.35
CA ASN A 238 0.87 8.37 -2.75
C ASN A 238 2.05 7.46 -3.11
N ARG A 239 3.22 7.63 -2.49
CA ARG A 239 4.34 6.69 -2.62
C ARG A 239 4.07 5.34 -1.99
N ILE A 240 3.38 5.30 -0.84
CA ILE A 240 2.92 4.04 -0.24
C ILE A 240 1.96 3.32 -1.20
N ALA A 241 1.00 4.05 -1.77
CA ALA A 241 0.08 3.50 -2.77
C ALA A 241 0.80 2.97 -4.02
N GLN A 242 1.80 3.71 -4.51
CA GLN A 242 2.64 3.27 -5.63
C GLN A 242 3.37 1.97 -5.32
N LYS A 243 3.97 1.83 -4.13
CA LYS A 243 4.67 0.63 -3.70
C LYS A 243 3.73 -0.58 -3.55
N LEU A 244 2.51 -0.35 -3.04
CA LEU A 244 1.44 -1.34 -3.01
C LEU A 244 1.11 -1.83 -4.42
N MET A 245 0.93 -0.91 -5.36
CA MET A 245 0.60 -1.24 -6.74
C MET A 245 1.73 -1.94 -7.49
N SER A 246 2.99 -1.60 -7.25
CA SER A 246 4.13 -2.28 -7.90
C SER A 246 4.26 -3.74 -7.48
N ASN A 247 3.73 -4.10 -6.30
CA ASN A 247 3.74 -5.46 -5.80
C ASN A 247 2.52 -6.28 -6.28
N LEU A 248 1.52 -5.63 -6.86
CA LEU A 248 0.31 -6.26 -7.37
C LEU A 248 0.44 -6.57 -8.87
N PRO A 249 -0.05 -7.73 -9.34
CA PRO A 249 -0.22 -8.00 -10.76
C PRO A 249 -1.44 -7.25 -11.27
N ILE A 250 -1.27 -5.98 -11.63
CA ILE A 250 -2.35 -5.13 -12.13
C ILE A 250 -2.52 -5.34 -13.64
N PRO A 251 -3.69 -5.81 -14.12
CA PRO A 251 -3.96 -5.96 -15.55
C PRO A 251 -3.84 -4.63 -16.30
N GLU A 252 -3.34 -4.68 -17.54
CA GLU A 252 -3.16 -3.50 -18.41
C GLU A 252 -4.47 -2.72 -18.64
N GLU A 253 -5.61 -3.39 -18.57
CA GLU A 253 -6.95 -2.80 -18.72
C GLU A 253 -7.26 -1.71 -17.67
N PHE A 254 -6.69 -1.84 -16.46
CA PHE A 254 -6.81 -0.82 -15.42
C PHE A 254 -5.84 0.36 -15.63
N LYS A 255 -4.84 0.19 -16.51
CA LYS A 255 -3.82 1.19 -16.85
C LYS A 255 -4.19 2.03 -18.08
N SER A 256 -5.00 1.46 -18.98
CA SER A 256 -5.31 2.00 -20.32
C SER A 256 -6.51 2.96 -20.39
N SER A 257 -7.24 3.19 -19.29
CA SER A 257 -8.31 4.21 -19.24
C SER A 257 -7.78 5.65 -19.05
N ILE A 258 -6.57 5.96 -19.55
CA ILE A 258 -5.94 7.29 -19.50
C ILE A 258 -6.04 7.94 -20.87
#